data_AF-A0A7X3F1D7-F1
#
_entry.id   AF-A0A7X3F1D7-F1
#
_cell.length_a   1.000
_cell.length_b   1.000
_cell.length_c   1.000
_cell.angle_alpha   90.00
_cell.angle_beta   90.00
_cell.angle_gamma   90.00
#
_symmetry.space_group_name_H-M   'P 1'
#
loop_
_entity.id
_entity.type
_entity.pdbx_description
1 polymer ?
#
loop_
_entity_poly.entity_id
_entity_poly.type
_entity_poly.pdbx_seq_one_letter_code
_entity_poly.pdbx_strand_id
1 'polypeptide(L)'
;MDVTVNSQVGSLELDELLATLKQVAEVSLDAGLEVKQLLFGGGDSLMPGLIDFRAIPASRTGHIALELNVTDRFRELAAALVAAHL
;
A
#
# COMPACT_ATOMS: atom_id res chain seq x y z
N MET A 1 -5.01 23.61 -16.29
CA MET A 1 -4.99 22.98 -14.95
C MET A 1 -4.06 21.80 -15.09
N ASP A 2 -2.81 21.95 -14.66
CA ASP A 2 -1.79 20.92 -14.81
C ASP A 2 -1.81 20.01 -13.58
N VAL A 3 -1.88 18.70 -13.84
CA VAL A 3 -1.82 17.66 -12.81
C VAL A 3 -0.43 17.05 -12.86
N THR A 4 0.29 17.13 -11.74
CA THR A 4 1.59 16.47 -11.59
C THR A 4 1.43 15.28 -10.67
N VAL A 5 1.80 14.09 -11.11
CA VAL A 5 1.80 12.92 -10.23
C VAL A 5 3.13 12.87 -9.49
N ASN A 6 3.10 12.97 -8.17
CA ASN A 6 4.26 12.83 -7.31
C ASN A 6 4.11 11.55 -6.47
N SER A 7 4.60 10.43 -7.01
CA SER A 7 4.49 9.12 -6.37
C SER A 7 5.63 8.79 -5.40
N GLN A 8 6.67 9.64 -5.28
CA GLN A 8 7.93 9.25 -4.63
C GLN A 8 7.80 8.94 -3.13
N VAL A 9 6.96 9.68 -2.40
CA VAL A 9 6.79 9.47 -0.95
C VAL A 9 5.97 8.21 -0.68
N GLY A 10 4.81 8.08 -1.33
CA GLY A 10 3.98 6.90 -1.21
C GLY A 10 4.62 5.62 -1.76
N SER A 11 5.51 5.72 -2.75
CA SER A 11 6.20 4.54 -3.29
C SER A 11 7.19 3.96 -2.29
N LEU A 12 7.95 4.81 -1.58
CA LEU A 12 8.92 4.33 -0.59
C LEU A 12 8.23 3.56 0.53
N GLU A 13 7.14 4.13 1.05
CA GLU A 13 6.38 3.48 2.12
C GLU A 13 5.74 2.17 1.66
N LEU A 14 5.18 2.16 0.46
CA LEU A 14 4.62 0.95 -0.14
C LEU A 14 5.70 -0.12 -0.32
N ASP A 15 6.91 0.26 -0.77
CA ASP A 15 8.04 -0.66 -0.96
C ASP A 15 8.46 -1.29 0.36
N GLU A 16 8.55 -0.51 1.44
CA GLU A 16 8.85 -1.01 2.79
C GLU A 16 7.78 -1.99 3.28
N LEU A 17 6.50 -1.63 3.14
CA LEU A 17 5.38 -2.47 3.55
C LEU A 17 5.35 -3.80 2.78
N LEU A 18 5.56 -3.75 1.46
CA LEU A 18 5.64 -4.95 0.62
C LEU A 18 6.85 -5.82 0.98
N ALA A 19 7.99 -5.23 1.33
CA ALA A 19 9.15 -5.97 1.80
C ALA A 19 8.86 -6.72 3.12
N THR A 20 8.16 -6.08 4.06
CA THR A 20 7.74 -6.74 5.31
C THR A 20 6.74 -7.87 5.04
N LEU A 21 5.72 -7.64 4.21
CA LEU A 21 4.75 -8.70 3.87
C LEU A 21 5.40 -9.87 3.14
N LYS A 22 6.43 -9.61 2.32
CA LYS A 22 7.22 -10.68 1.70
C LYS A 22 7.92 -11.55 2.75
N GLN A 23 8.49 -10.95 3.79
CA GLN A 23 9.10 -11.72 4.88
C GLN A 23 8.08 -12.63 5.57
N VAL A 24 6.88 -12.10 5.85
CA VAL A 24 5.76 -12.90 6.40
C VAL A 24 5.39 -14.05 5.47
N ALA A 25 5.30 -13.80 4.15
CA ALA A 25 4.95 -14.84 3.17
C ALA A 25 5.96 -15.99 3.12
N GLU A 26 7.21 -15.74 3.52
CA GLU A 26 8.28 -16.73 3.54
C GLU A 26 8.28 -17.57 4.84
N VAL A 27 7.52 -17.18 5.88
CA VAL A 27 7.44 -17.91 7.16
C VAL A 27 6.75 -19.28 6.99
N SER A 28 5.64 -19.33 6.26
CA SER A 28 4.91 -20.58 6.02
C SER A 28 4.01 -20.47 4.77
N LEU A 29 3.55 -21.61 4.26
CA LEU A 29 2.59 -21.64 3.16
C LEU A 29 1.28 -20.92 3.53
N ASP A 30 0.84 -21.07 4.78
CA ASP A 30 -0.39 -20.46 5.31
C ASP A 30 -0.24 -18.95 5.39
N ALA A 31 0.88 -18.46 5.96
CA ALA A 31 1.23 -17.05 5.99
C ALA A 31 1.30 -16.44 4.58
N GLY A 32 1.89 -17.16 3.61
CA GLY A 32 1.92 -16.74 2.21
C GLY A 32 0.54 -16.65 1.56
N LEU A 33 -0.40 -17.52 1.95
CA LEU A 33 -1.78 -17.46 1.49
C LEU A 33 -2.52 -16.25 2.10
N GLU A 34 -2.30 -15.97 3.39
CA GLU A 34 -2.90 -14.81 4.05
C GLU A 34 -2.36 -13.49 3.49
N VAL A 35 -1.05 -13.37 3.21
CA VAL A 35 -0.47 -12.22 2.50
C VAL A 35 -1.13 -12.02 1.13
N LYS A 36 -1.37 -13.11 0.39
CA LYS A 36 -2.07 -13.02 -0.90
C LYS A 36 -3.51 -12.55 -0.74
N GLN A 37 -4.25 -13.07 0.24
CA GLN A 37 -5.63 -12.66 0.50
C GLN A 37 -5.73 -11.22 1.00
N LEU A 38 -4.69 -10.73 1.69
CA LEU A 38 -4.59 -9.34 2.10
C LEU A 38 -4.46 -8.43 0.87
N LEU A 39 -3.52 -8.74 -0.03
CA LEU A 39 -3.20 -7.89 -1.17
C LEU A 39 -4.27 -7.97 -2.27
N PHE A 40 -4.80 -9.17 -2.48
CA PHE A 40 -5.66 -9.50 -3.60
C PHE A 40 -7.03 -9.96 -3.10
N GLY A 41 -8.09 -9.47 -3.74
CA GLY A 41 -9.45 -9.91 -3.45
C GLY A 41 -9.73 -11.31 -4.00
N GLY A 42 -10.97 -11.57 -4.41
CA GLY A 42 -11.37 -12.79 -5.11
C GLY A 42 -10.85 -12.86 -6.57
N GLY A 43 -9.57 -12.60 -6.80
CA GLY A 43 -8.92 -12.58 -8.11
C GLY A 43 -7.57 -11.84 -8.07
N ASP A 44 -6.95 -11.58 -9.22
CA ASP A 44 -5.61 -10.94 -9.31
C ASP A 44 -5.63 -9.40 -9.18
N SER A 45 -6.75 -8.82 -8.78
CA SER A 45 -6.86 -7.37 -8.55
C SER A 45 -6.54 -7.03 -7.09
N LEU A 46 -5.78 -5.94 -6.91
CA LEU A 46 -5.55 -5.37 -5.60
C LEU A 46 -6.87 -5.05 -4.90
N MET A 47 -6.94 -5.34 -3.60
CA MET A 47 -8.12 -5.02 -2.82
C MET A 47 -8.39 -3.51 -2.83
N PRO A 48 -9.64 -3.09 -3.06
CA PRO A 48 -10.00 -1.68 -3.06
C PRO A 48 -9.83 -1.10 -1.65
N GLY A 49 -9.29 0.12 -1.58
CA GLY A 49 -9.11 0.86 -0.34
C GLY A 49 -7.90 0.43 0.49
N LEU A 50 -6.91 -0.25 -0.10
CA LEU A 50 -5.59 -0.43 0.50
C LEU A 50 -4.61 0.67 0.10
N ILE A 51 -4.64 1.03 -1.18
CA ILE A 51 -3.81 2.06 -1.80
C ILE A 51 -4.74 2.96 -2.61
N ASP A 52 -4.58 4.27 -2.45
CA ASP A 52 -5.34 5.27 -3.22
C ASP A 52 -4.42 6.40 -3.72
N PHE A 53 -4.98 7.25 -4.59
CA PHE A 53 -4.33 8.49 -5.00
C PHE A 53 -5.01 9.66 -4.30
N ARG A 54 -4.25 10.43 -3.54
CA ARG A 54 -4.73 11.61 -2.84
C ARG A 54 -4.26 12.88 -3.54
N ALA A 55 -5.19 13.81 -3.74
CA ALA A 55 -4.86 15.14 -4.22
C ALA A 55 -4.28 16.00 -3.08
N ILE A 56 -3.09 16.56 -3.31
CA ILE A 56 -2.42 17.48 -2.38
C ILE A 56 -2.15 18.83 -3.08
N PRO A 57 -2.13 19.95 -2.32
CA PRO A 57 -1.78 21.25 -2.87
C PRO A 57 -0.32 21.23 -3.35
N ALA A 58 -0.06 21.57 -4.62
CA ALA A 58 1.30 21.76 -5.09
C ALA A 58 1.79 23.18 -4.72
N SER A 59 3.09 23.35 -4.47
CA SER A 59 3.70 24.60 -4.01
C SER A 59 3.54 25.80 -4.96
N ARG A 60 3.07 25.59 -6.20
CA ARG A 60 2.63 26.65 -7.12
C ARG A 60 1.12 26.75 -7.15
N THR A 61 0.60 27.98 -7.03
CA THR A 61 -0.81 28.31 -7.14
C THR A 61 -1.41 27.78 -8.45
N GLY A 62 -2.49 27.00 -8.35
CA GLY A 62 -3.24 26.47 -9.50
C GLY A 62 -2.85 25.06 -9.97
N HIS A 63 -1.93 24.39 -9.27
CA HIS A 63 -1.52 23.01 -9.57
C HIS A 63 -2.01 22.06 -8.47
N ILE A 64 -2.53 20.90 -8.88
CA ILE A 64 -2.85 19.78 -7.98
C ILE A 64 -1.79 18.70 -8.20
N ALA A 65 -1.19 18.24 -7.11
CA ALA A 65 -0.36 17.04 -7.16
C ALA A 65 -1.17 15.82 -6.73
N LEU A 66 -1.00 14.70 -7.42
CA LEU A 66 -1.52 13.41 -6.98
C LEU A 66 -0.40 12.64 -6.29
N GLU A 67 -0.63 12.23 -5.06
CA GLU A 67 0.28 11.42 -4.27
C GLU A 67 -0.30 10.01 -4.10
N LEU A 68 0.54 8.99 -4.22
CA LEU A 68 0.19 7.63 -3.85
C LEU A 68 0.07 7.58 -2.32
N ASN A 69 -1.05 7.10 -1.80
CA ASN A 69 -1.30 7.04 -0.37
C ASN A 69 -1.61 5.59 0.04
N VAL A 70 -0.83 5.12 1.00
CA VAL A 70 -1.05 3.85 1.69
C VAL A 70 -2.02 4.12 2.84
N THR A 71 -3.20 3.51 2.75
CA THR A 71 -4.28 3.75 3.71
C THR A 71 -3.94 3.18 5.10
N ASP A 72 -4.48 3.80 6.15
CA ASP A 72 -4.34 3.30 7.53
C ASP A 72 -4.85 1.86 7.65
N ARG A 73 -5.93 1.53 6.95
CA ARG A 73 -6.46 0.17 6.88
C ARG A 73 -5.42 -0.83 6.38
N PHE A 74 -4.66 -0.49 5.35
CA PHE A 74 -3.62 -1.40 4.85
C PHE A 74 -2.49 -1.57 5.87
N ARG A 75 -2.08 -0.50 6.53
CA ARG A 75 -1.07 -0.54 7.59
C ARG A 75 -1.52 -1.43 8.75
N GLU A 76 -2.76 -1.26 9.22
CA GLU A 76 -3.32 -2.04 10.32
C GLU A 76 -3.39 -3.53 9.99
N LEU A 77 -3.86 -3.88 8.80
CA LEU A 77 -3.94 -5.27 8.37
C LEU A 77 -2.55 -5.89 8.19
N ALA A 78 -1.60 -5.15 7.60
CA ALA A 78 -0.22 -5.61 7.48
C ALA A 78 0.44 -5.80 8.85
N ALA A 79 0.23 -4.88 9.79
CA ALA A 79 0.75 -4.99 11.15
C ALA A 79 0.15 -6.18 11.91
N ALA A 80 -1.15 -6.42 11.77
CA ALA A 80 -1.82 -7.58 12.36
C ALA A 80 -1.26 -8.90 11.81
N LEU A 81 -1.03 -8.96 10.50
CA LEU A 81 -0.46 -10.13 9.84
C LEU A 81 0.98 -10.38 10.27
N VAL A 82 1.79 -9.32 10.36
CA VAL A 82 3.16 -9.38 10.88
C VAL A 82 3.16 -9.94 12.30
N ALA A 83 2.35 -9.39 13.20
CA ALA A 83 2.28 -9.84 14.59
C ALA A 83 1.78 -11.28 14.76
N ALA A 84 1.08 -11.83 13.77
CA ALA A 84 0.62 -13.21 13.78
C ALA A 84 1.72 -14.22 13.40
N HIS A 85 2.73 -13.79 12.64
CA HIS A 85 3.72 -14.68 12.01
C HIS A 85 5.18 -14.36 12.35
N LEU A 86 5.47 -13.24 13.01
CA LEU A 86 6.80 -12.80 13.47
C LEU A 86 6.78 -12.48 14.96
#